data_AF-A0A2C8FAV6-F1
#
_entry.id   AF-A0A2C8FAV6-F1
#
_cell.length_a   1.000
_cell.length_b   1.000
_cell.length_c   1.000
_cell.angle_alpha   90.00
_cell.angle_beta   90.00
_cell.angle_gamma   90.00
#
_symmetry.space_group_name_H-M   'P 1'
#
loop_
_entity.id
_entity.type
_entity.pdbx_description
1 polymer ?
#
loop_
_entity_poly.entity_id
_entity_poly.type
_entity_poly.pdbx_seq_one_letter_code
_entity_poly.pdbx_strand_id
1 'polypeptide(L)' 'MGNAVARNRIKRVVREYFRLHQYDFELPLDIVVVPKRNLEAKQLTLALAKEEFTPLLTRIRTEAASS' A
#
# COMPACT_ATOMS: atom_id res chain seq x y z
N MET A 1 18.78 9.83 -14.71
CA MET A 1 17.37 9.40 -14.82
C MET A 1 17.15 8.06 -14.09
N GLY A 2 17.08 7.90 -12.78
CA GLY A 2 17.14 8.78 -11.62
C GLY A 2 16.28 8.14 -10.53
N ASN A 3 16.83 7.85 -9.33
CA ASN A 3 16.12 7.25 -8.19
C ASN A 3 14.75 7.91 -7.88
N ALA A 4 14.55 9.17 -8.26
CA ALA A 4 13.27 9.85 -8.17
C ALA A 4 12.14 9.19 -8.98
N VAL A 5 12.41 8.72 -10.20
CA VAL A 5 11.41 8.04 -11.05
C VAL A 5 11.00 6.70 -10.42
N ALA A 6 11.97 5.96 -9.88
CA ALA A 6 11.74 4.72 -9.15
C ALA A 6 10.84 4.94 -7.91
N ARG A 7 11.15 5.95 -7.09
CA ARG A 7 10.32 6.33 -5.93
C ARG A 7 8.92 6.79 -6.34
N ASN A 8 8.79 7.55 -7.42
CA ASN A 8 7.51 8.02 -7.92
C ASN A 8 6.64 6.86 -8.40
N ARG A 9 7.24 5.88 -9.09
CA ARG A 9 6.55 4.65 -9.49
C ARG A 9 6.04 3.89 -8.28
N ILE A 10 6.87 3.70 -7.25
CA ILE A 10 6.47 3.05 -5.99
C ILE A 10 5.28 3.78 -5.37
N LYS A 11 5.39 5.11 -5.18
CA LYS A 11 4.30 5.92 -4.64
C LYS A 11 3.03 5.85 -5.49
N ARG A 12 3.14 5.71 -6.81
CA ARG A 12 2.00 5.60 -7.74
C ARG A 12 1.26 4.29 -7.52
N VAL A 13 1.97 3.16 -7.49
CA VAL A 13 1.39 1.83 -7.29
C VAL A 13 0.72 1.72 -5.93
N VAL A 14 1.40 2.17 -4.87
CA VAL A 14 0.84 2.19 -3.51
C VAL A 14 -0.45 3.01 -3.47
N ARG A 15 -0.43 4.26 -3.96
CA ARG A 15 -1.64 5.11 -3.99
C ARG A 15 -2.77 4.53 -4.83
N GLU A 16 -2.46 3.84 -5.92
CA GLU A 16 -3.47 3.19 -6.74
C GLU A 16 -4.16 2.05 -6.02
N TYR A 17 -3.41 1.24 -5.28
CA TYR A 17 -3.99 0.23 -4.42
C TYR A 17 -4.97 0.83 -3.39
N PHE A 18 -4.55 1.83 -2.61
CA PHE A 18 -5.42 2.45 -1.60
C PHE A 18 -6.63 3.16 -2.21
N ARG A 19 -6.49 3.81 -3.37
CA ARG A 19 -7.60 4.44 -4.08
C ARG A 19 -8.64 3.42 -4.54
N LEU A 20 -8.24 2.22 -4.97
CA LEU A 20 -9.18 1.18 -5.38
C LEU A 20 -9.91 0.53 -4.20
N HIS A 21 -9.27 0.46 -3.03
CA HIS A 21 -9.82 -0.17 -1.82
C HIS A 21 -10.31 0.87 -0.80
N GLN A 22 -10.50 2.13 -1.21
CA GLN A 22 -10.88 3.22 -0.31
C GLN A 22 -12.23 2.97 0.39
N TYR A 23 -13.14 2.26 -0.28
CA TYR A 23 -14.46 1.90 0.24
C TYR A 23 -14.44 0.66 1.14
N ASP A 24 -13.32 -0.06 1.18
CA ASP A 24 -13.15 -1.21 2.08
C ASP A 24 -12.81 -0.75 3.51
N PHE A 25 -12.47 0.54 3.68
CA PHE A 25 -12.23 1.17 4.96
C PHE A 25 -13.53 1.76 5.52
N GLU A 26 -14.10 1.08 6.51
CA GLU A 26 -15.30 1.56 7.23
C GLU A 26 -14.97 2.67 8.26
N LEU A 27 -13.68 2.86 8.56
CA LEU A 27 -13.17 3.80 9.57
C LEU A 27 -12.16 4.78 8.96
N PRO A 28 -12.14 6.05 9.39
CA PRO A 28 -11.10 7.00 8.99
C PRO A 28 -9.77 6.59 9.65
N LEU A 29 -8.86 6.02 8.85
CA LEU A 29 -7.53 5.58 9.28
C LEU A 29 -6.43 6.40 8.61
N ASP A 30 -5.45 6.85 9.39
CA ASP A 30 -4.21 7.44 8.87
C ASP A 30 -3.14 6.35 8.68
N ILE A 31 -2.86 6.00 7.42
CA ILE A 31 -1.93 4.92 7.06
C ILE A 31 -0.63 5.49 6.48
N VAL A 32 0.48 5.28 7.19
CA VAL A 32 1.83 5.66 6.73
C VAL A 32 2.58 4.43 6.20
N VAL A 33 2.85 4.41 4.89
CA VAL A 33 3.57 3.31 4.24
C VAL A 33 5.05 3.67 4.06
N VAL A 34 5.94 2.89 4.68
CA VAL A 34 7.39 3.05 4.56
C VAL A 34 7.97 1.92 3.69
N PRO A 35 8.53 2.21 2.50
CA PRO A 35 9.14 1.19 1.67
C PRO A 35 10.44 0.67 2.31
N LYS A 36 10.67 -0.65 2.27
CA LYS A 36 11.92 -1.26 2.72
C LYS A 36 13.08 -0.90 1.78
N ARG A 37 14.30 -0.80 2.32
CA ARG A 37 15.51 -0.34 1.58
C ARG A 37 15.85 -1.15 0.32
N ASN A 38 15.50 -2.44 0.28
CA ASN A 38 15.80 -3.33 -0.84
C ASN A 38 14.64 -3.46 -1.85
N LEU A 39 13.65 -2.58 -1.80
CA LEU A 39 12.51 -2.65 -2.72
C LEU A 39 12.89 -2.07 -4.08
N GLU A 40 13.03 -2.93 -5.08
CA GLU A 40 13.21 -2.49 -6.45
C GLU A 40 11.91 -1.98 -7.05
N ALA A 41 11.95 -0.79 -7.64
CA ALA A 41 10.77 -0.17 -8.22
C ALA A 41 10.17 -0.96 -9.39
N LYS A 42 10.90 -1.85 -10.05
CA LYS A 42 10.35 -2.70 -11.12
C LYS A 42 9.54 -3.88 -10.58
N GLN A 43 9.91 -4.38 -9.41
CA GLN A 43 9.29 -5.55 -8.79
C GLN A 43 7.92 -5.21 -8.16
N LEU A 44 7.75 -3.98 -7.67
CA LEU A 44 6.47 -3.54 -7.11
C LEU A 44 5.43 -3.30 -8.22
N THR A 45 4.63 -4.31 -8.54
CA THR A 45 3.46 -4.19 -9.43
C THR A 45 2.19 -3.97 -8.60
N LEU A 46 1.10 -3.55 -9.25
CA LEU A 46 -0.20 -3.47 -8.58
C LEU A 46 -0.68 -4.85 -8.10
N ALA A 47 -0.39 -5.92 -8.85
CA ALA A 47 -0.71 -7.28 -8.45
C ALA A 47 0.03 -7.67 -7.15
N LEU A 48 1.35 -7.45 -7.10
CA LEU A 48 2.14 -7.71 -5.90
C LEU A 48 1.66 -6.86 -4.71
N ALA A 49 1.35 -5.58 -4.95
CA ALA A 49 0.80 -4.71 -3.92
C ALA A 49 -0.54 -5.23 -3.38
N LYS A 50 -1.39 -5.83 -4.23
CA LYS A 50 -2.63 -6.46 -3.79
C LYS A 50 -2.37 -7.67 -2.91
N GLU A 51 -1.49 -8.58 -3.33
CA GLU A 51 -1.15 -9.79 -2.57
C GLU A 51 -0.59 -9.46 -1.18
N GLU A 52 0.29 -8.46 -1.10
CA GLU A 52 0.95 -8.08 0.16
C GLU A 52 0.06 -7.23 1.07
N PHE A 53 -0.65 -6.23 0.53
CA PHE A 53 -1.39 -5.28 1.37
C PHE A 53 -2.77 -5.78 1.78
N THR A 54 -3.45 -6.60 0.98
CA THR A 54 -4.81 -7.09 1.30
C THR A 54 -4.86 -7.84 2.63
N PRO A 55 -4.00 -8.85 2.91
CA PRO A 55 -4.03 -9.53 4.20
C PRO A 55 -3.69 -8.60 5.37
N LEU A 56 -2.81 -7.62 5.17
CA LEU A 56 -2.47 -6.62 6.20
C LEU A 56 -3.66 -5.71 6.50
N LEU A 57 -4.39 -5.25 5.49
CA LEU A 57 -5.57 -4.42 5.66
C LEU A 57 -6.70 -5.18 6.36
N THR A 58 -6.95 -6.43 5.98
CA THR A 58 -7.95 -7.28 6.67
C THR A 58 -7.62 -7.39 8.16
N ARG A 59 -6.35 -7.58 8.51
CA ARG A 59 -5.91 -7.65 9.90
C ARG A 59 -6.12 -6.32 10.64
N ILE A 60 -5.71 -5.20 10.05
CA ILE A 60 -5.89 -3.86 10.64
C ILE A 60 -7.38 -3.57 10.86
N ARG A 61 -8.25 -3.97 9.92
CA ARG A 61 -9.70 -3.84 10.08
C ARG A 61 -10.22 -4.60 11.29
N THR A 62 -9.80 -5.85 11.48
CA THR A 62 -10.20 -6.66 12.63
C THR A 62 -9.73 -6.05 13.95
N GLU A 63 -8.48 -5.56 13.99
CA GLU A 63 -7.91 -4.93 15.19
C GLU A 63 -8.60 -3.59 15.51
N ALA A 64 -8.88 -2.77 14.48
CA ALA A 64 -9.57 -1.49 14.63
C ALA A 64 -11.05 -1.64 15.04
N ALA A 65 -11.75 -2.68 14.58
CA ALA A 65 -13.12 -2.96 14.99
C ALA A 65 -13.25 -3.48 16.44
N SER A 66 -12.13 -3.87 17.06
CA SER A 66 -12.07 -4.39 18.43
C SER A 66 -11.73 -3.31 19.48
N SER A 67 -11.49 -2.07 19.06
CA SER A 67 -11.13 -0.92 19.91
C SER A 67 -12.26 0.10 19.96
#